data_AF-A0A951W191-F1
#
_entry.id   AF-A0A951W191-F1
#
_cell.length_a   1.000
_cell.length_b   1.000
_cell.length_c   1.000
_cell.angle_alpha   90.00
_cell.angle_beta   90.00
_cell.angle_gamma   90.00
#
_symmetry.space_group_name_H-M   'P 1'
#
loop_
_entity.id
_entity.type
_entity.pdbx_description
1 polymer ?
#
loop_
_entity_poly.entity_id
_entity_poly.type
_entity_poly.pdbx_seq_one_letter_code
_entity_poly.pdbx_strand_id
1 'polypeptide(L)'
;MLLVDTNVLVDVLEDDPDWADWSIGQLRAQSKIHRLAINPVIYSELSLTFSTVEALDRTIDDLGLTMIEIPRPALFLAGKAFVR
;
A
#
# COMPACT_ATOMS: atom_id res chain seq x y z
N MET A 1 10.47 -1.56 -8.80
CA MET A 1 9.15 -1.30 -8.20
C MET A 1 9.25 -1.66 -6.73
N LEU A 2 8.57 -0.92 -5.86
CA LEU A 2 8.57 -1.16 -4.42
C LEU A 2 7.11 -1.32 -3.98
N LEU A 3 6.81 -2.42 -3.28
CA LEU A 3 5.50 -2.66 -2.71
C LEU A 3 5.38 -1.88 -1.41
N VAL A 4 4.33 -1.08 -1.27
CA VAL A 4 4.05 -0.28 -0.08
C VAL A 4 3.01 -0.99 0.76
N ASP A 5 3.30 -1.16 2.05
CA ASP A 5 2.39 -1.81 3.00
C ASP A 5 1.22 -0.88 3.38
N THR A 6 0.10 -1.48 3.82
CA THR A 6 -1.10 -0.74 4.20
C THR A 6 -0.84 0.24 5.33
N ASN A 7 -0.09 -0.16 6.37
CA ASN A 7 0.19 0.69 7.52
C ASN A 7 0.84 2.02 7.11
N VAL A 8 1.85 1.97 6.22
CA VAL A 8 2.53 3.18 5.72
C VAL A 8 1.57 4.13 5.00
N LEU A 9 0.56 3.59 4.32
CA LEU A 9 -0.45 4.39 3.63
C LEU A 9 -1.49 4.95 4.61
N VAL A 10 -1.94 4.14 5.57
CA VAL A 10 -2.89 4.55 6.61
C VAL A 10 -2.30 5.66 7.47
N ASP A 11 -1.03 5.57 7.89
CA ASP A 11 -0.36 6.62 8.67
C ASP A 11 -0.47 7.99 8.00
N VAL A 12 -0.37 8.03 6.67
CA VAL A 12 -0.42 9.27 5.89
C VAL A 12 -1.86 9.73 5.66
N LEU A 13 -2.78 8.80 5.43
CA LEU A 13 -4.18 9.12 5.15
C LEU A 13 -4.94 9.58 6.40
N GLU A 14 -4.59 9.04 7.56
CA GLU A 14 -5.21 9.37 8.85
C GLU A 14 -4.46 10.45 9.62
N ASP A 15 -3.34 10.96 9.07
CA ASP A 15 -2.46 11.94 9.72
C ASP A 15 -2.01 11.45 11.12
N ASP A 16 -1.50 10.22 11.18
CA ASP A 16 -1.05 9.61 12.42
C ASP A 16 0.06 10.47 13.05
N PRO A 17 -0.12 10.92 14.31
CA PRO A 17 0.76 11.90 14.93
C PRO A 17 2.18 11.37 15.18
N ASP A 18 2.36 10.06 15.27
CA ASP A 18 3.65 9.42 15.54
C ASP A 18 4.35 8.98 14.24
N TRP A 19 3.59 8.63 13.20
CA TRP A 19 4.13 7.95 12.01
C TRP A 19 3.99 8.71 10.69
N ALA A 20 3.06 9.66 10.56
CA ALA A 20 2.77 10.32 9.28
C ALA A 20 4.03 10.96 8.64
N ASP A 21 4.79 11.74 9.42
CA ASP A 21 6.00 12.41 8.94
C ASP A 21 7.05 11.42 8.44
N TRP A 22 7.24 10.30 9.15
CA TRP A 22 8.17 9.25 8.76
C TRP A 22 7.70 8.55 7.48
N SER A 23 6.43 8.16 7.42
CA SER A 23 5.82 7.48 6.28
C SER A 23 5.84 8.35 5.02
N ILE A 24 5.48 9.64 5.13
CA ILE A 24 5.63 10.63 4.05
C ILE A 24 7.09 10.73 3.60
N GLY A 25 8.03 10.78 4.54
CA GLY A 25 9.46 10.82 4.27
C GLY A 25 9.94 9.63 3.45
N GLN A 26 9.53 8.41 3.83
CA GLN A 26 9.86 7.19 3.11
C GLN A 26 9.21 7.15 1.72
N LEU A 27 7.92 7.46 1.60
CA LEU A 27 7.23 7.48 0.32
C LEU A 27 7.89 8.46 -0.66
N ARG A 28 8.26 9.66 -0.19
CA ARG A 28 8.98 10.66 -1.00
C ARG A 28 10.40 10.24 -1.37
N ALA A 29 11.11 9.55 -0.48
CA ALA A 29 12.46 9.08 -0.76
C ALA A 29 12.45 7.93 -1.78
N GLN A 30 11.57 6.95 -1.58
CA GLN A 30 11.48 5.77 -2.41
C GLN A 30 10.85 6.06 -3.78
N SER A 31 9.88 6.98 -3.88
CA SER A 31 9.28 7.36 -5.17
C SER A 31 10.28 7.96 -6.17
N LYS A 32 11.39 8.54 -5.69
CA LYS A 32 12.47 9.06 -6.54
C LYS A 32 13.28 7.96 -7.24
N ILE A 33 13.28 6.75 -6.68
CA ILE A 33 14.14 5.64 -7.12
C ILE A 33 13.30 4.49 -7.68
N HIS A 34 12.06 4.36 -7.20
CA HIS A 34 11.17 3.25 -7.49
C HIS A 34 9.76 3.74 -7.81
N ARG A 35 9.14 3.10 -8.80
CA ARG A 35 7.68 3.14 -8.94
C ARG A 35 7.06 2.41 -7.75
N LEU A 36 6.24 3.12 -6.99
CA LEU A 36 5.52 2.59 -5.84
C LEU A 36 4.30 1.80 -6.30
N ALA A 37 4.01 0.72 -5.58
CA ALA A 37 2.96 -0.22 -5.96
C ALA A 37 2.23 -0.76 -4.74
N ILE A 38 0.99 -1.19 -4.97
CA ILE A 38 0.17 -1.96 -4.04
C ILE A 38 -0.30 -3.25 -4.71
N ASN A 39 -0.84 -4.17 -3.94
CA ASN A 39 -1.44 -5.40 -4.45
C ASN A 39 -2.92 -5.48 -4.02
N PRO A 40 -3.71 -6.45 -4.54
CA PRO A 40 -5.12 -6.59 -4.18
C PRO A 40 -5.39 -6.79 -2.68
N VAL A 41 -4.44 -7.35 -1.91
CA VAL A 41 -4.59 -7.52 -0.46
C VAL A 41 -4.49 -6.16 0.22
N ILE A 42 -3.47 -5.36 -0.09
CA ILE A 42 -3.31 -3.99 0.43
C ILE A 42 -4.49 -3.11 0.03
N TYR A 43 -4.95 -3.20 -1.22
CA TYR A 43 -6.16 -2.51 -1.68
C TYR A 43 -7.37 -2.86 -0.82
N SER A 44 -7.56 -4.15 -0.52
CA SER A 44 -8.69 -4.61 0.30
C SER A 44 -8.61 -4.11 1.75
N GLU A 45 -7.42 -4.02 2.33
CA GLU A 45 -7.24 -3.47 3.68
C GLU A 45 -7.49 -1.97 3.71
N LEU A 46 -6.97 -1.22 2.73
CA LEU A 46 -7.23 0.21 2.57
C LEU A 46 -8.72 0.51 2.39
N SER A 47 -9.49 -0.36 1.75
CA SER A 47 -10.92 -0.13 1.54
C SER A 47 -11.70 0.14 2.84
N LEU A 48 -11.19 -0.32 3.98
CA LEU A 48 -11.81 -0.09 5.29
C LEU A 48 -11.75 1.38 5.74
N THR A 49 -10.81 2.18 5.23
CA THR A 49 -10.68 3.61 5.55
C THR A 49 -11.50 4.51 4.62
N PHE A 50 -12.19 3.95 3.61
CA PHE A 50 -12.97 4.70 2.63
C PHE A 50 -14.44 4.27 2.61
N SER A 51 -15.34 5.23 2.40
CA SER A 51 -16.78 4.93 2.30
C SER A 51 -17.24 4.50 0.91
N THR A 52 -16.45 4.74 -0.13
CA THR A 52 -16.75 4.31 -1.51
C THR A 52 -15.50 3.88 -2.27
N VAL A 53 -15.69 3.02 -3.26
CA VAL A 53 -14.60 2.53 -4.14
C VAL A 53 -13.96 3.68 -4.91
N GLU A 54 -14.75 4.65 -5.38
CA GLU A 54 -14.24 5.79 -6.16
C GLU A 54 -13.35 6.71 -5.32
N ALA A 55 -13.61 6.82 -4.01
CA ALA A 55 -12.75 7.59 -3.12
C ALA A 55 -11.39 6.91 -2.92
N LEU A 56 -11.39 5.59 -2.76
CA LEU A 56 -10.17 4.78 -2.68
C LEU A 56 -9.37 4.85 -3.98
N ASP A 57 -10.01 4.60 -5.13
CA ASP A 57 -9.36 4.60 -6.44
C ASP A 57 -8.72 5.96 -6.75
N ARG A 58 -9.44 7.06 -6.50
CA ARG A 58 -8.88 8.42 -6.65
C ARG A 58 -7.66 8.64 -5.76
N THR A 59 -7.71 8.15 -4.52
CA THR A 59 -6.59 8.32 -3.59
C THR A 59 -5.35 7.54 -4.04
N ILE A 60 -5.54 6.32 -4.54
CA ILE A 60 -4.46 5.50 -5.11
C ILE A 60 -3.84 6.21 -6.33
N ASP A 61 -4.68 6.76 -7.20
CA ASP A 61 -4.25 7.52 -8.38
C ASP A 61 -3.49 8.80 -8.01
N ASP A 62 -4.01 9.57 -7.04
CA ASP A 62 -3.39 10.81 -6.55
C ASP A 62 -2.02 10.55 -5.90
N LEU A 63 -1.87 9.41 -5.21
CA LEU A 63 -0.59 8.94 -4.67
C LEU A 63 0.34 8.33 -5.73
N GLY A 64 -0.13 8.18 -6.98
CA GLY A 64 0.63 7.60 -8.09
C GLY A 64 0.97 6.11 -7.90
N LEU A 65 0.19 5.42 -7.07
CA LEU A 65 0.41 4.01 -6.75
C LEU A 65 -0.06 3.13 -7.90
N THR A 66 0.70 2.08 -8.18
CA THR A 66 0.34 1.11 -9.23
C THR A 66 -0.15 -0.19 -8.62
N MET A 67 -1.35 -0.62 -8.97
CA MET A 67 -1.85 -1.93 -8.57
C MET A 67 -1.17 -3.05 -9.37
N ILE A 68 -0.64 -4.06 -8.67
CA ILE A 68 0.01 -5.23 -9.26
C ILE A 68 -0.58 -6.50 -8.68
N GLU A 69 -0.99 -7.41 -9.57
CA GLU A 69 -1.42 -8.75 -9.21
C GLU A 69 -0.28 -9.60 -8.65
N ILE A 70 -0.55 -10.33 -7.57
CA ILE A 70 0.43 -11.25 -6.98
C ILE A 70 0.42 -12.56 -7.79
N PRO A 71 1.56 -13.05 -8.29
CA PRO A 71 1.60 -14.28 -9.06
C PRO A 71 1.28 -15.50 -8.16
N ARG A 72 0.57 -16.48 -8.71
CA ARG A 72 0.15 -17.70 -7.98
C ARG A 72 1.27 -18.41 -7.22
N PRO A 73 2.51 -18.56 -7.74
CA PRO A 73 3.60 -19.14 -6.98
C PRO A 73 3.96 -18.35 -5.71
N ALA A 74 3.90 -17.02 -5.74
CA ALA A 74 4.17 -16.19 -4.57
C ALA A 74 3.07 -16.35 -3.51
N LEU A 75 1.80 -16.42 -3.94
CA LEU A 75 0.67 -16.72 -3.04
C LEU A 75 0.82 -18.08 -2.35
N PHE A 76 1.26 -19.11 -3.09
CA PHE A 76 1.53 -20.44 -2.52
C PHE A 76 2.63 -20.39 -1.45
N LEU A 77 3.72 -19.67 -1.73
CA LEU A 77 4.83 -19.52 -0.78
C LEU A 77 4.42 -18.70 0.45
N ALA A 78 3.58 -17.68 0.29
CA ALA A 78 3.06 -16.89 1.40
C ALA A 78 2.30 -17.77 2.42
N GLY A 79 1.45 -18.69 1.94
CA GLY A 79 0.75 -19.64 2.82
C GLY A 79 1.70 -20.59 3.57
N LYS A 80 2.81 -21.00 2.95
CA LYS A 80 3.84 -21.81 3.61
C LYS A 80 4.64 -21.04 4.64
N ALA A 81 4.87 -19.74 4.42
CA ALA A 81 5.55 -18.88 5.37
C ALA A 81 4.70 -18.63 6.64
N PHE A 82 3.37 -18.59 6.51
CA PHE A 82 2.44 -18.36 7.63
C PHE A 82 2.43 -19.52 8.65
N VAL A 83 2.42 -20.77 8.17
CA VAL A 83 2.28 -21.98 9.01
C VAL A 83 3.65 -22.56 9.38
N ARG A 84 4.54 -21.76 9.99
CA ARG A 84 5.86 -22.26 10.43
C ARG A 84 5.77 -23.52 11.27
#